data_AF-A0A8S3Z8V2-F1
#
_entry.id   AF-A0A8S3Z8V2-F1
#
_cell.length_a   1.000
_cell.length_b   1.000
_cell.length_c   1.000
_cell.angle_alpha   90.00
_cell.angle_beta   90.00
_cell.angle_gamma   90.00
#
_symmetry.space_group_name_H-M   'P 1'
#
loop_
_entity.id
_entity.type
_entity.pdbx_description
1 polymer ?
#
loop_
_entity_poly.entity_id
_entity_poly.type
_entity_poly.pdbx_seq_one_letter_code
_entity_poly.pdbx_strand_id
1 'polypeptide(L)'
;MELSSNSQCKFHKVEERQNWGKKMEFMLAIIGYAVGLGNVWRFPYLCFRSGGGAFLIPFFIMLILCGIPLAYMEMAVGQYTRQGPIGAIGKLCPFFK
;
A
#
# COMPACT_ATOMS: atom_id res chain seq x y z
N MET A 1 -49.07 23.34 -17.06
CA MET A 1 -48.86 21.94 -16.63
C MET A 1 -47.60 21.42 -17.31
N GLU A 2 -46.46 22.04 -17.03
CA GLU A 2 -45.15 21.72 -17.63
C GLU A 2 -44.04 21.93 -16.58
N LEU A 3 -44.15 21.23 -15.47
CA LEU A 3 -43.09 21.12 -14.47
C LEU A 3 -42.96 19.65 -14.06
N SER A 4 -42.31 18.84 -14.89
CA SER A 4 -41.68 17.57 -14.46
C SER A 4 -40.91 16.91 -15.61
N SER A 5 -39.84 17.53 -16.11
CA SER A 5 -38.90 16.83 -17.01
C SER A 5 -37.49 17.41 -16.96
N ASN A 6 -36.84 17.39 -15.80
CA ASN A 6 -35.37 17.48 -15.75
C ASN A 6 -34.74 16.91 -14.47
N SER A 7 -35.22 15.76 -14.01
CA SER A 7 -34.43 14.95 -13.07
C SER A 7 -33.63 13.93 -13.89
N GLN A 8 -32.57 14.40 -14.54
CA GLN A 8 -31.49 13.51 -15.01
C GLN A 8 -30.91 12.80 -13.79
N CYS A 9 -31.41 11.60 -13.49
CA CYS A 9 -30.83 10.71 -12.50
C CYS A 9 -29.45 10.31 -13.03
N LYS A 10 -28.40 10.99 -12.58
CA LYS A 10 -27.02 10.66 -12.99
C LYS A 10 -26.74 9.23 -12.53
N PHE A 11 -26.80 8.29 -13.46
CA PHE A 11 -26.26 6.95 -13.28
C PHE A 11 -24.78 7.11 -12.92
N HIS A 12 -24.47 7.00 -11.63
CA HIS A 12 -23.09 6.95 -11.15
C HIS A 12 -22.53 5.64 -11.69
N LYS A 13 -21.90 5.70 -12.86
CA LYS A 13 -21.19 4.56 -13.44
C LYS A 13 -20.11 4.21 -12.43
N VAL A 14 -20.30 3.13 -11.69
CA VAL A 14 -19.29 2.60 -10.77
C VAL A 14 -18.05 2.39 -11.61
N GLU A 15 -17.05 3.24 -11.39
CA GLU A 15 -15.85 3.26 -12.20
C GLU A 15 -15.21 1.87 -12.12
N GLU A 16 -15.15 1.18 -13.26
CA GLU A 16 -14.56 -0.15 -13.32
C GLU A 16 -13.10 -0.02 -12.88
N ARG A 17 -12.69 -0.86 -11.92
CA ARG A 17 -11.43 -0.71 -11.20
C ARG A 17 -10.27 -0.66 -12.20
N GLN A 18 -9.58 0.47 -12.25
CA GLN A 18 -8.43 0.67 -13.15
C GLN A 18 -7.42 -0.45 -12.92
N ASN A 19 -7.15 -1.21 -13.99
CA ASN A 19 -6.17 -2.28 -13.98
C ASN A 19 -4.79 -1.69 -14.31
N TRP A 20 -3.73 -2.20 -13.69
CA TRP A 20 -2.39 -1.71 -13.97
C TRP A 20 -2.00 -2.01 -15.41
N GLY A 21 -1.60 -0.99 -16.17
CA GLY A 21 -1.28 -1.11 -17.59
C GLY A 21 -0.07 -2.01 -17.83
N LYS A 22 0.93 -1.96 -16.93
CA LYS A 22 2.10 -2.85 -16.95
C LYS A 22 2.52 -3.31 -15.55
N LYS A 23 3.00 -4.55 -15.47
CA LYS A 23 3.59 -5.12 -14.24
C LYS A 23 4.78 -4.30 -13.72
N MET A 24 5.53 -3.64 -14.61
CA MET A 24 6.64 -2.77 -14.23
C MET A 24 6.19 -1.54 -13.43
N GLU A 25 5.08 -0.90 -13.81
CA GLU A 25 4.52 0.26 -13.10
C GLU A 25 4.13 -0.13 -11.67
N PHE A 26 3.55 -1.32 -11.52
CA PHE A 26 3.23 -1.90 -10.22
C PHE A 26 4.48 -2.17 -9.38
N MET A 27 5.52 -2.80 -9.95
CA MET A 27 6.77 -3.04 -9.23
C MET A 27 7.47 -1.73 -8.82
N LEU A 28 7.48 -0.73 -9.70
CA LEU A 28 8.05 0.59 -9.41
C LEU A 28 7.30 1.30 -8.27
N ALA A 29 5.96 1.23 -8.27
CA ALA A 29 5.15 1.79 -7.18
C ALA A 29 5.44 1.09 -5.84
N ILE A 30 5.59 -0.23 -5.83
CA ILE A 30 5.92 -1.00 -4.62
C ILE A 30 7.32 -0.67 -4.11
N ILE A 31 8.29 -0.60 -5.02
CA ILE A 31 9.67 -0.24 -4.65
C ILE A 31 9.70 1.19 -4.10
N GLY A 32 8.97 2.14 -4.71
CA GLY A 32 8.85 3.50 -4.20
C GLY A 32 8.18 3.58 -2.83
N TYR A 33 7.20 2.70 -2.55
CA TYR A 33 6.59 2.57 -1.23
C TYR A 33 7.55 1.95 -0.20
N ALA A 34 8.29 0.91 -0.58
CA ALA A 34 9.20 0.19 0.31
C ALA A 34 10.47 1.01 0.63
N VAL A 35 10.97 1.78 -0.34
CA VAL A 35 12.11 2.71 -0.19
C VAL A 35 11.59 4.05 0.35
N GLY A 36 10.88 4.04 1.48
CA GLY A 36 10.32 5.25 2.07
C GLY A 36 11.42 6.26 2.47
N LEU A 37 11.17 7.57 2.26
CA LEU A 37 12.07 8.67 2.65
C LEU A 37 12.60 8.57 4.10
N GLY A 38 11.84 7.94 4.99
CA GLY A 38 12.21 7.68 6.38
C GLY A 38 13.45 6.79 6.55
N ASN A 39 13.70 5.85 5.62
CA ASN A 39 14.91 5.02 5.65
C ASN A 39 16.17 5.82 5.32
N VAL A 40 16.08 6.84 4.48
CA VAL A 40 17.25 7.62 4.05
C VAL A 40 17.63 8.70 5.07
N TRP A 41 16.67 9.28 5.81
CA TRP A 41 16.96 10.31 6.82
C TRP A 41 17.27 9.73 8.22
N ARG A 42 16.59 8.66 8.65
CA ARG A 42 16.85 8.06 9.98
C ARG A 42 18.24 7.38 10.04
N PHE A 43 18.68 6.86 8.90
CA PHE A 43 19.94 6.15 8.72
C PHE A 43 21.21 6.96 9.04
N PRO A 44 21.40 8.20 8.57
CA PRO A 44 22.56 9.02 8.93
C PRO A 44 22.61 9.33 10.43
N TYR A 45 21.47 9.48 11.10
CA TYR A 45 21.43 9.75 12.54
C TYR A 45 21.78 8.51 13.38
N LEU A 46 21.34 7.32 12.98
CA LEU A 46 21.56 6.08 13.73
C LEU A 46 22.99 5.54 13.55
N CYS A 47 23.58 5.70 12.36
CA CYS A 47 24.97 5.30 12.10
C CYS A 47 25.97 6.16 12.88
N PHE A 48 25.69 7.45 13.08
CA PHE A 48 26.63 8.35 13.75
C PHE A 48 26.78 8.07 15.26
N ARG A 49 25.76 7.51 15.89
CA ARG A 49 25.71 7.35 17.36
C ARG A 49 26.14 5.96 17.86
N SER A 50 26.12 4.94 17.00
CA SER A 50 26.33 3.53 17.38
C SER A 50 27.47 2.82 16.64
N GLY A 51 28.48 3.55 16.18
CA GLY A 51 29.70 2.96 15.59
C GLY A 51 29.71 2.82 14.06
N GLY A 52 29.02 3.69 13.33
CA GLY A 52 29.08 3.77 11.87
C GLY A 52 28.29 2.66 11.15
N GLY A 53 28.92 2.02 10.17
CA GLY A 53 28.29 1.06 9.26
C GLY A 53 27.95 -0.31 9.88
N ALA A 54 28.48 -0.66 11.05
CA ALA A 54 28.18 -1.96 11.68
C ALA A 54 26.72 -2.09 12.11
N PHE A 55 26.04 -0.96 12.38
CA PHE A 55 24.63 -0.92 12.75
C PHE A 55 23.67 -1.15 11.55
N LEU A 56 24.18 -1.09 10.32
CA LEU A 56 23.40 -1.44 9.11
C LEU A 56 23.02 -2.91 9.08
N ILE A 57 23.91 -3.78 9.54
CA ILE A 57 23.77 -5.22 9.41
C ILE A 57 22.49 -5.72 10.08
N PRO A 58 22.24 -5.45 11.38
CA PRO A 58 20.98 -5.86 12.01
C PRO A 58 19.77 -5.14 11.43
N PHE A 59 19.93 -3.90 10.94
CA PHE A 59 18.86 -3.13 10.32
C PHE A 59 18.38 -3.76 9.00
N PHE A 60 19.29 -4.07 8.08
CA PHE A 60 18.94 -4.76 6.84
C PHE A 60 18.41 -6.17 7.10
N ILE A 61 18.98 -6.89 8.06
CA ILE A 61 18.49 -8.23 8.44
C ILE A 61 17.04 -8.13 8.94
N MET A 62 16.71 -7.20 9.84
CA MET A 62 15.34 -7.00 10.33
C MET A 62 14.40 -6.46 9.25
N LEU A 63 14.90 -5.62 8.34
CA LEU A 63 14.11 -5.12 7.21
C LEU A 63 13.79 -6.24 6.22
N ILE A 64 14.73 -7.14 5.95
CA ILE A 64 14.50 -8.30 5.08
C ILE A 64 13.59 -9.32 5.78
N LEU A 65 13.88 -9.65 7.05
CA LEU A 65 13.13 -10.64 7.81
C LEU A 65 11.72 -10.21 8.20
N CYS A 66 11.47 -8.93 8.40
CA CYS A 66 10.16 -8.43 8.80
C CYS A 66 9.49 -7.67 7.65
N GLY A 67 10.22 -6.84 6.92
CA GLY A 67 9.68 -6.04 5.81
C GLY A 67 9.24 -6.88 4.61
N ILE A 68 10.02 -7.88 4.18
CA ILE A 68 9.60 -8.75 3.06
C ILE A 68 8.33 -9.56 3.41
N PRO A 69 8.23 -10.27 4.55
CA PRO A 69 7.01 -11.02 4.85
C PRO A 69 5.82 -10.11 5.11
N LEU A 70 5.99 -8.93 5.72
CA LEU A 70 4.90 -7.97 5.90
C LEU A 70 4.39 -7.46 4.54
N ALA A 71 5.30 -7.05 3.66
CA ALA A 71 4.94 -6.60 2.31
C ALA A 71 4.30 -7.74 1.49
N TYR A 72 4.81 -8.96 1.60
CA TYR A 72 4.23 -10.12 0.93
C TYR A 72 2.82 -10.43 1.44
N MET A 73 2.62 -10.40 2.76
CA MET A 73 1.30 -10.61 3.37
C MET A 73 0.31 -9.55 2.89
N GLU A 74 0.73 -8.28 2.86
CA GLU A 74 -0.12 -7.17 2.42
C GLU A 74 -0.47 -7.28 0.92
N MET A 75 0.49 -7.67 0.09
CA MET A 75 0.23 -7.96 -1.32
C MET A 75 -0.70 -9.16 -1.51
N ALA A 76 -0.51 -10.24 -0.74
CA ALA A 76 -1.37 -11.42 -0.79
C ALA A 76 -2.82 -11.06 -0.43
N VAL A 77 -3.03 -10.30 0.64
CA VAL A 77 -4.37 -9.81 1.06
C VAL A 77 -4.96 -8.86 0.02
N GLY A 78 -4.16 -7.95 -0.54
CA GLY A 78 -4.58 -7.01 -1.58
C GLY A 78 -5.01 -7.70 -2.88
N GLN A 79 -4.25 -8.71 -3.33
CA GLN A 79 -4.57 -9.51 -4.50
C GLN A 79 -5.77 -10.43 -4.27
N TYR A 80 -5.89 -11.02 -3.08
CA TYR A 80 -6.99 -11.92 -2.70
C TYR A 80 -8.33 -11.16 -2.61
N THR A 81 -8.32 -10.00 -1.96
CA THR A 81 -9.59 -9.29 -1.70
C THR A 81 -10.03 -8.45 -2.89
N ARG A 82 -9.10 -8.02 -3.75
CA ARG A 82 -9.35 -7.10 -4.88
C ARG A 82 -10.23 -5.89 -4.49
N GLN A 83 -10.17 -5.48 -3.23
CA GLN A 83 -10.88 -4.33 -2.66
C GLN A 83 -9.86 -3.45 -1.92
N GLY A 84 -10.24 -2.20 -1.62
CA GLY A 84 -9.39 -1.31 -0.83
C GLY A 84 -9.17 -1.86 0.60
N PRO A 85 -8.20 -1.32 1.37
CA PRO A 85 -7.85 -1.82 2.70
C PRO A 85 -9.07 -1.88 3.65
N ILE A 86 -9.98 -0.90 3.57
CA ILE A 86 -11.22 -0.87 4.36
C ILE A 86 -12.19 -2.01 3.97
N GLY A 87 -12.28 -2.36 2.69
CA GLY A 87 -13.10 -3.48 2.20
C GLY A 87 -12.48 -4.85 2.46
N ALA A 88 -11.15 -4.93 2.50
CA ALA A 88 -10.41 -6.14 2.83
C ALA A 88 -10.50 -6.51 4.31
N ILE A 89 -10.36 -5.53 5.20
CA ILE A 89 -10.53 -5.72 6.64
C ILE A 89 -11.95 -6.18 6.95
N GLY A 90 -12.97 -5.58 6.31
CA GLY A 90 -14.38 -5.97 6.50
C GLY A 90 -14.72 -7.39 6.02
N LYS A 91 -13.97 -7.96 5.06
CA LYS A 91 -14.15 -9.35 4.60
C LYS A 91 -13.33 -10.37 5.40
N LEU A 92 -12.15 -9.99 5.90
CA LEU A 92 -11.33 -10.88 6.74
C LEU A 92 -11.92 -11.01 8.14
N CYS A 93 -12.37 -9.90 8.73
CA CYS A 93 -12.87 -9.84 10.09
C CYS A 93 -14.09 -8.89 10.14
N PRO A 94 -15.34 -9.39 10.17
CA PRO A 94 -16.51 -8.55 10.38
C PRO A 94 -16.56 -7.87 11.76
N PHE A 95 -15.58 -8.14 12.64
CA PHE A 95 -15.43 -7.61 13.99
C PHE A 95 -14.84 -6.19 14.06
N PHE A 96 -14.15 -5.71 13.01
CA PHE A 96 -13.43 -4.43 13.02
C PHE A 96 -14.15 -3.31 12.24
N LYS A 97 -15.45 -3.48 12.01
CA LYS A 97 -16.33 -2.53 11.32
C LYS A 97 -17.21 -1.75 12.29
#